data_AF-A0A8X7BVM4-F1
#
_entry.id   AF-A0A8X7BVM4-F1
#
_cell.length_a   1.000
_cell.length_b   1.000
_cell.length_c   1.000
_cell.angle_alpha   90.00
_cell.angle_beta   90.00
_cell.angle_gamma   90.00
#
_symmetry.space_group_name_H-M   'P 1'
#
loop_
_entity.id
_entity.type
_entity.pdbx_description
1 polymer ?
#
loop_
_entity_poly.entity_id
_entity_poly.type
_entity_poly.pdbx_seq_one_letter_code
_entity_poly.pdbx_strand_id
1 'polypeptide(L)'
;MRYERWEKNSTVDKEYKNELCKEASFWKMVLQRLFDIILTLSKNSLAFRRHRENLNQDGYHGNFLCSVEIVVRYDHILRQVLDMLV
;
A
#
# COMPACT_ATOMS: atom_id res chain seq x y z
N MET A 1 -42.62 -16.24 11.33
CA MET A 1 -41.15 -16.43 11.50
C MET A 1 -40.37 -16.09 10.22
N ARG A 2 -40.51 -14.88 9.65
CA ARG A 2 -39.80 -14.47 8.42
C ARG A 2 -39.12 -13.08 8.50
N TYR A 3 -39.42 -12.31 9.55
CA TYR A 3 -38.86 -10.97 9.76
C TYR A 3 -37.51 -10.97 10.49
N GLU A 4 -37.23 -11.96 11.36
CA GLU A 4 -35.97 -12.06 12.10
C GLU A 4 -34.72 -12.30 11.21
N ARG A 5 -34.92 -12.73 9.96
CA ARG A 5 -33.80 -12.97 9.01
C ARG A 5 -33.26 -11.68 8.39
N TRP A 6 -34.09 -10.66 8.25
CA TRP A 6 -33.69 -9.38 7.65
C TRP A 6 -32.88 -8.51 8.64
N GLU A 7 -33.19 -8.59 9.93
CA GLU A 7 -32.42 -7.92 10.99
C GLU A 7 -31.03 -8.55 11.23
N LYS A 8 -30.88 -9.85 10.99
CA LYS A 8 -29.56 -10.53 11.08
C LYS A 8 -28.70 -10.34 9.83
N ASN A 9 -29.29 -10.17 8.66
CA ASN A 9 -28.54 -9.89 7.43
C ASN A 9 -28.03 -8.44 7.38
N SER A 10 -28.72 -7.48 8.01
CA SER A 10 -28.27 -6.08 8.05
C SER A 10 -26.99 -5.89 8.88
N THR A 11 -26.76 -6.75 9.87
CA THR A 11 -25.55 -6.75 10.70
C THR A 11 -24.35 -7.33 9.95
N VAL A 12 -24.52 -8.46 9.25
CA VAL A 12 -23.47 -9.07 8.40
C VAL A 12 -23.08 -8.16 7.23
N ASP A 13 -24.06 -7.56 6.55
CA ASP A 13 -23.79 -6.59 5.46
C ASP A 13 -23.03 -5.35 5.97
N LYS A 14 -23.28 -4.93 7.21
CA LYS A 14 -22.61 -3.79 7.82
C LYS A 14 -21.17 -4.11 8.22
N GLU A 15 -20.94 -5.30 8.78
CA GLU A 15 -19.59 -5.80 9.10
C GLU A 15 -18.75 -5.95 7.83
N TYR A 16 -19.30 -6.57 6.79
CA TYR A 16 -18.63 -6.73 5.50
C TYR A 16 -18.28 -5.38 4.84
N LYS A 17 -19.23 -4.42 4.85
CA LYS A 17 -18.96 -3.06 4.39
C LYS A 17 -17.86 -2.37 5.20
N ASN A 18 -17.83 -2.59 6.51
CA ASN A 18 -16.82 -2.01 7.37
C ASN A 18 -15.43 -2.59 7.09
N GLU A 19 -15.32 -3.90 6.83
CA GLU A 19 -14.08 -4.54 6.40
C GLU A 19 -13.58 -3.99 5.06
N LEU A 20 -14.45 -3.88 4.06
CA LEU A 20 -14.12 -3.26 2.78
C LEU A 20 -13.65 -1.81 2.94
N CYS A 21 -14.32 -1.02 3.80
CA CYS A 21 -13.92 0.35 4.08
C CYS A 21 -12.55 0.43 4.76
N LYS A 22 -12.24 -0.50 5.67
CA LYS A 22 -10.92 -0.57 6.33
C LYS A 22 -9.83 -0.92 5.33
N GLU A 23 -10.07 -1.91 4.46
CA GLU A 23 -9.11 -2.30 3.43
C GLU A 23 -8.88 -1.18 2.42
N ALA A 24 -9.96 -0.53 1.94
CA ALA A 24 -9.84 0.62 1.05
C ALA A 24 -9.06 1.78 1.71
N SER A 25 -9.27 2.01 3.00
CA SER A 25 -8.54 3.04 3.77
C SER A 25 -7.06 2.67 3.90
N PHE A 26 -6.75 1.40 4.16
CA PHE A 26 -5.38 0.90 4.20
C PHE A 26 -4.66 1.10 2.86
N TRP A 27 -5.25 0.67 1.74
CA TRP A 27 -4.66 0.86 0.43
C TRP A 27 -4.52 2.34 0.04
N LYS A 28 -5.45 3.20 0.47
CA LYS A 28 -5.31 4.66 0.30
C LYS A 28 -4.08 5.18 1.04
N MET A 29 -3.83 4.72 2.27
CA MET A 29 -2.64 5.08 3.04
C MET A 29 -1.35 4.63 2.35
N VAL A 30 -1.33 3.43 1.78
CA VAL A 30 -0.20 2.91 0.99
C VAL A 30 0.06 3.81 -0.22
N LEU A 31 -0.97 4.07 -1.03
CA LEU A 31 -0.85 4.88 -2.25
C LEU A 31 -0.37 6.30 -1.96
N GLN A 32 -0.83 6.92 -0.88
CA GLN A 32 -0.38 8.26 -0.47
C GLN A 32 1.15 8.31 -0.29
N ARG A 33 1.72 7.32 0.40
CA ARG A 33 3.17 7.26 0.64
C ARG A 33 3.96 7.03 -0.64
N LEU A 34 3.46 6.16 -1.52
CA LEU A 34 4.07 5.95 -2.84
C LEU A 34 4.04 7.23 -3.68
N PHE A 35 2.93 7.97 -3.66
CA PHE A 35 2.84 9.26 -4.33
C PHE A 35 3.80 10.29 -3.74
N ASP A 36 3.95 10.36 -2.42
CA ASP A 36 4.89 11.28 -1.78
C ASP A 36 6.34 10.99 -2.21
N ILE A 37 6.71 9.72 -2.33
CA ILE A 37 8.03 9.30 -2.87
C ILE A 37 8.16 9.75 -4.34
N ILE A 38 7.18 9.45 -5.19
CA ILE A 38 7.20 9.83 -6.61
C ILE A 38 7.29 11.36 -6.76
N LEU A 39 6.50 12.12 -6.01
CA LEU A 39 6.48 13.57 -6.04
C LEU A 39 7.82 14.14 -5.57
N THR A 40 8.42 13.57 -4.52
CA THR A 40 9.74 13.99 -4.02
C THR A 40 10.83 13.77 -5.05
N LEU A 41 10.86 12.60 -5.70
CA LEU A 41 11.81 12.32 -6.76
C LEU A 41 11.59 13.22 -7.98
N SER A 42 10.33 13.44 -8.37
CA SER A 42 9.94 14.32 -9.49
C SER A 42 10.39 15.76 -9.26
N LYS A 43 10.12 16.31 -8.08
CA LYS A 43 10.48 17.69 -7.71
C LYS A 43 11.98 17.94 -7.76
N ASN A 44 12.77 16.89 -7.51
CA ASN A 44 14.23 16.95 -7.52
C ASN A 44 14.84 16.52 -8.86
N SER A 45 14.03 16.32 -9.91
CA SER A 45 14.47 15.82 -11.23
C SER A 45 15.25 14.50 -11.15
N LEU A 46 14.96 13.68 -10.13
CA LEU A 46 15.60 12.38 -9.94
C LEU A 46 14.86 11.34 -10.76
N ALA A 47 15.60 10.58 -11.56
CA ALA A 47 15.04 9.43 -12.26
C ALA A 47 14.52 8.40 -11.24
N PHE A 48 13.28 7.91 -11.42
CA PHE A 48 12.71 6.89 -10.54
C PHE A 48 13.47 5.56 -10.66
N ARG A 49 13.76 5.18 -11.91
CA ARG A 49 14.46 3.96 -12.31
C ARG A 49 15.85 4.30 -12.80
N ARG A 50 16.85 3.48 -12.47
CA ARG A 50 18.19 3.54 -13.11
C ARG A 50 18.18 2.84 -14.46
N HIS A 51 19.16 3.11 -15.32
CA HIS A 51 19.28 2.56 -16.68
C HIS A 51 19.11 1.02 -16.77
N ARG A 52 19.42 0.26 -15.71
CA ARG A 52 19.17 -1.17 -15.59
C ARG A 52 18.68 -1.53 -14.18
N GLU A 53 17.40 -1.31 -13.88
CA GLU A 53 16.79 -2.01 -12.74
C GLU A 53 16.40 -3.42 -13.20
N ASN A 54 17.05 -4.42 -12.63
CA ASN A 54 16.61 -5.80 -12.69
C ASN A 54 16.20 -6.16 -11.27
N LEU A 55 14.93 -6.55 -11.06
CA LEU A 55 14.43 -6.94 -9.73
C LEU A 55 15.20 -8.13 -9.13
N ASN A 56 15.91 -8.88 -9.95
CA ASN A 56 16.67 -10.08 -9.59
C ASN A 56 18.17 -9.84 -9.38
N GLN A 57 18.66 -8.60 -9.52
CA GLN A 57 20.07 -8.27 -9.30
C GLN A 57 20.23 -7.38 -8.08
N ASP A 58 20.80 -7.96 -7.02
CA ASP A 58 21.15 -7.25 -5.80
C ASP A 58 22.04 -6.04 -6.12
N GLY A 59 21.65 -4.87 -5.62
CA GLY A 59 22.45 -3.64 -5.70
C GLY A 59 22.15 -2.71 -6.90
N TYR A 60 21.15 -3.03 -7.74
CA TYR A 60 20.71 -2.14 -8.83
C TYR A 60 19.25 -1.66 -8.69
N HIS A 61 18.83 -1.32 -7.48
CA HIS A 61 17.56 -0.64 -7.24
C HIS A 61 17.69 0.84 -7.62
N GLY A 62 16.77 1.37 -8.43
CA GLY A 62 16.72 2.80 -8.74
C GLY A 62 16.22 3.61 -7.55
N ASN A 63 16.19 4.93 -7.72
CA ASN A 63 15.92 5.85 -6.61
C ASN A 63 14.55 5.62 -5.97
N PHE A 64 13.56 5.15 -6.74
CA PHE A 64 12.23 4.83 -6.21
C PHE A 64 12.28 3.65 -5.25
N LEU A 65 12.80 2.49 -5.68
CA LEU A 65 12.89 1.29 -4.84
C LEU A 65 13.79 1.54 -3.62
N CYS A 66 14.92 2.23 -3.79
CA CYS A 66 15.79 2.61 -2.68
C CYS A 66 15.07 3.52 -1.66
N SER A 67 14.25 4.47 -2.13
CA SER A 67 13.43 5.30 -1.23
C SER A 67 12.38 4.49 -0.50
N VAL A 68 11.69 3.56 -1.18
CA VAL A 68 10.71 2.66 -0.56
C VAL A 68 11.39 1.78 0.51
N GLU A 69 12.54 1.19 0.22
CA GLU A 69 13.32 0.38 1.17
C GLU A 69 13.67 1.15 2.44
N ILE A 70 14.05 2.43 2.32
CA ILE A 70 14.35 3.28 3.48
C ILE A 70 13.07 3.59 4.25
N VAL A 71 11.99 3.99 3.57
CA VAL A 71 10.72 4.36 4.22
C VAL A 71 10.11 3.17 4.95
N VAL A 72 10.16 1.96 4.38
CA VAL A 72 9.66 0.71 5.00
C VAL A 72 10.31 0.42 6.36
N ARG A 73 11.53 0.91 6.62
CA ARG A 73 12.18 0.73 7.94
C ARG A 73 11.49 1.51 9.06
N TYR A 74 10.76 2.57 8.72
CA TYR A 74 10.14 3.49 9.69
C TYR A 74 8.62 3.58 9.56
N ASP A 75 8.06 3.24 8.40
CA ASP A 75 6.62 3.26 8.15
C ASP A 75 6.02 1.84 8.24
N HIS A 76 5.23 1.62 9.28
CA HIS A 76 4.60 0.32 9.55
C HIS A 76 3.56 -0.09 8.49
N ILE A 77 2.95 0.86 7.77
CA ILE A 77 1.94 0.56 6.75
C ILE A 77 2.64 -0.03 5.52
N LEU A 78 3.71 0.59 5.05
CA LEU A 78 4.50 0.02 3.96
C LEU A 78 5.22 -1.26 4.38
N ARG A 79 5.62 -1.37 5.65
CA ARG A 79 6.16 -2.63 6.17
C ARG A 79 5.16 -3.78 6.09
N GLN A 80 3.91 -3.54 6.48
CA GLN A 80 2.84 -4.54 6.34
C GLN A 80 2.65 -4.97 4.89
N VAL A 81 2.68 -4.05 3.93
CA VAL A 81 2.60 -4.40 2.50
C VAL A 81 3.79 -5.26 2.07
N LEU A 82 5.01 -4.92 2.49
CA LEU A 82 6.19 -5.71 2.16
C LEU A 82 6.09 -7.14 2.74
N ASP A 83 5.68 -7.25 4.00
CA ASP A 83 5.52 -8.53 4.68
C ASP A 83 4.37 -9.38 4.08
N MET A 84 3.40 -8.78 3.37
CA MET A 84 2.39 -9.52 2.59
C MET A 84 2.90 -10.05 1.25
N LEU A 85 3.96 -9.45 0.70
CA LEU A 85 4.51 -9.79 -0.62
C LEU A 85 5.64 -10.84 -0.56
N VAL A 86 6.19 -11.10 0.62
CA VAL A 86 7.25 -12.08 0.91
C VAL A 86 6.65 -13.32 1.54
#